data_AF-A0A1Q3HBT9-F1
#
_entry.id   AF-A0A1Q3HBT9-F1
#
_cell.length_a   1.000
_cell.length_b   1.000
_cell.length_c   1.000
_cell.angle_alpha   90.00
_cell.angle_beta   90.00
_cell.angle_gamma   90.00
#
_symmetry.space_group_name_H-M   'P 1'
#
loop_
_entity.id
_entity.type
_entity.pdbx_description
1 polymer ?
#
loop_
_entity_poly.entity_id
_entity_poly.type
_entity_poly.pdbx_seq_one_letter_code
_entity_poly.pdbx_strand_id
1 'polypeptide(L)'
;MALIRVPQGYFLPGGGIDPHEDALTALAREVREETGHEVQVVRELGHAAQFLVARHEELFLNKVGQFFVARLGPKTQEAHEVDHSLEWLPLAEARKRLRHEFQVWALEQFESTRDT
;
A
#
# COMPACT_ATOMS: atom_id res chain seq x y z
N MET A 1 -5.54 -9.55 4.63
CA MET A 1 -5.04 -8.30 4.04
C MET A 1 -3.54 -8.38 4.08
N ALA A 2 -2.88 -8.18 2.93
CA ALA A 2 -1.43 -8.14 2.84
C ALA A 2 -0.95 -6.75 3.28
N LEU A 3 -0.10 -6.68 4.30
CA LEU A 3 0.59 -5.48 4.71
C LEU A 3 2.10 -5.68 4.62
N ILE A 4 2.83 -4.61 4.39
CA ILE A 4 4.28 -4.55 4.55
C ILE A 4 4.56 -4.00 5.95
N ARG A 5 5.26 -4.78 6.77
CA ARG A 5 5.78 -4.35 8.05
C ARG A 5 7.22 -3.90 7.86
N VAL A 6 7.51 -2.71 8.34
CA VAL A 6 8.84 -2.08 8.34
C VAL A 6 9.11 -1.50 9.74
N PRO A 7 10.33 -1.07 10.09
CA PRO A 7 10.63 -0.54 11.42
C PRO A 7 9.71 0.63 11.85
N GLN A 8 9.23 1.42 10.89
CA GLN A 8 8.39 2.59 11.13
C GLN A 8 6.89 2.28 11.28
N GLY A 9 6.44 1.05 10.99
CA GLY A 9 5.03 0.65 11.13
C GLY A 9 4.55 -0.32 10.05
N TYR A 10 3.24 -0.36 9.85
CA TYR A 10 2.60 -1.16 8.81
C TYR A 10 2.02 -0.27 7.72
N PHE A 11 2.16 -0.73 6.48
CA PHE A 11 1.70 -0.04 5.28
C PHE A 11 1.03 -1.03 4.33
N LEU A 12 0.15 -0.54 3.46
CA LEU A 12 -0.26 -1.31 2.29
C LEU A 12 0.93 -1.40 1.31
N PRO A 13 1.10 -2.53 0.59
CA PRO A 13 2.09 -2.61 -0.48
C PRO A 13 1.90 -1.50 -1.51
N GLY A 14 3.00 -0.94 -1.98
CA GLY A 14 3.02 0.20 -2.89
C GLY A 14 3.88 1.35 -2.38
N GLY A 15 4.17 2.30 -3.27
CA GLY A 15 5.10 3.38 -2.99
C GLY A 15 4.93 4.59 -3.89
N GLY A 16 6.05 5.21 -4.24
CA GLY A 16 6.07 6.40 -5.09
C GLY A 16 5.73 6.07 -6.54
N ILE A 17 5.27 7.08 -7.28
CA ILE A 17 5.16 7.02 -8.75
C ILE A 17 6.34 7.79 -9.32
N ASP A 18 7.20 7.11 -10.06
CA ASP A 18 8.33 7.71 -10.76
C ASP A 18 7.89 8.56 -11.97
N PRO A 19 8.69 9.54 -12.44
CA PRO A 19 8.31 10.48 -13.50
C PRO A 19 7.90 9.88 -14.86
N HIS A 20 8.06 8.58 -15.07
CA HIS A 20 7.84 7.90 -16.35
C HIS A 20 6.92 6.68 -16.24
N GLU A 21 6.25 6.50 -15.11
CA GLU A 21 5.32 5.39 -14.91
C GLU A 21 3.91 5.89 -14.58
N ASP A 22 2.91 5.09 -14.95
CA ASP A 22 1.54 5.26 -14.47
C ASP A 22 1.33 4.54 -13.13
N ALA A 23 0.20 4.78 -12.48
CA ALA A 23 -0.08 4.23 -11.15
C ALA A 23 -0.12 2.68 -11.13
N LEU A 24 -0.52 2.03 -12.22
CA LEU A 24 -0.55 0.57 -12.31
C LEU A 24 0.85 -0.02 -12.48
N THR A 25 1.69 0.65 -13.27
CA THR A 25 3.10 0.29 -13.46
C THR A 25 3.88 0.47 -12.16
N ALA A 26 3.67 1.60 -11.47
CA ALA A 26 4.23 1.85 -10.14
C ALA A 26 3.81 0.76 -9.15
N LEU A 27 2.51 0.45 -9.06
CA LEU A 27 2.01 -0.59 -8.17
C LEU A 27 2.65 -1.95 -8.46
N ALA A 28 2.78 -2.34 -9.73
CA ALA A 28 3.38 -3.60 -10.11
C ALA A 28 4.88 -3.67 -9.76
N ARG A 29 5.62 -2.58 -9.98
CA ARG A 29 7.02 -2.45 -9.59
C ARG A 29 7.18 -2.56 -8.07
N GLU A 30 6.48 -1.72 -7.32
CA GLU A 30 6.57 -1.66 -5.85
C GLU A 30 6.19 -2.99 -5.19
N VAL A 31 5.08 -3.61 -5.60
CA VAL A 31 4.70 -4.92 -5.04
C VAL A 31 5.77 -5.97 -5.30
N ARG A 32 6.37 -5.97 -6.51
CA ARG A 32 7.43 -6.91 -6.84
C ARG A 32 8.71 -6.63 -6.04
N GLU A 33 9.06 -5.37 -5.81
CA GLU A 33 10.23 -4.95 -5.02
C GLU A 33 10.06 -5.28 -3.54
N GLU A 34 8.90 -4.98 -2.95
CA GLU A 34 8.62 -5.18 -1.52
C GLU A 34 8.33 -6.64 -1.15
N THR A 35 7.76 -7.42 -2.08
CA THR A 35 7.28 -8.78 -1.77
C THR A 35 7.89 -9.88 -2.60
N GLY A 36 8.47 -9.56 -3.75
CA GLY A 36 8.93 -10.54 -4.72
C GLY A 36 7.82 -11.22 -5.53
N HIS A 37 6.57 -10.78 -5.40
CA HIS A 37 5.42 -11.36 -6.10
C HIS A 37 4.91 -10.46 -7.23
N GLU A 38 4.30 -11.09 -8.23
CA GLU A 38 3.47 -10.35 -9.20
C GLU A 38 2.17 -9.85 -8.55
N VAL A 39 1.53 -8.88 -9.17
CA VAL A 39 0.23 -8.36 -8.73
C VAL A 39 -0.78 -8.36 -9.87
N GLN A 40 -2.00 -8.82 -9.58
CA GLN A 40 -3.11 -8.75 -10.51
C GLN A 40 -4.15 -7.76 -9.98
N VAL A 41 -4.24 -6.60 -10.62
CA VAL A 41 -5.26 -5.59 -10.30
C VAL A 41 -6.64 -6.08 -10.73
N VAL A 42 -7.61 -6.01 -9.81
CA VAL A 42 -9.00 -6.39 -10.02
C VAL A 42 -9.84 -5.17 -10.41
N ARG A 43 -9.71 -4.08 -9.64
CA ARG A 43 -10.37 -2.80 -9.91
C ARG A 43 -9.69 -1.67 -9.16
N GLU A 44 -9.92 -0.46 -9.62
CA GLU A 44 -9.66 0.74 -8.83
C GLU A 44 -10.61 0.79 -7.62
N LEU A 45 -10.08 1.21 -6.48
CA LEU A 45 -10.84 1.44 -5.26
C LEU A 45 -11.17 2.93 -5.07
N GLY A 46 -10.23 3.81 -5.41
CA GLY A 46 -10.41 5.25 -5.40
C GLY A 46 -9.16 5.98 -4.96
N HIS A 47 -9.32 7.27 -4.64
CA HIS A 47 -8.22 8.16 -4.27
C HIS A 47 -8.44 8.72 -2.88
N ALA A 48 -7.36 8.84 -2.10
CA ALA A 48 -7.38 9.54 -0.82
C ALA A 48 -6.07 10.29 -0.58
N ALA A 49 -6.14 11.31 0.26
CA ALA A 49 -4.97 12.12 0.62
C ALA A 49 -4.88 12.31 2.14
N GLN A 50 -3.65 12.46 2.64
CA GLN A 50 -3.36 12.78 4.03
C GLN A 50 -2.29 13.87 4.11
N PHE A 51 -2.60 14.96 4.81
CA PHE A 51 -1.61 15.97 5.17
C PHE A 51 -0.80 15.48 6.38
N LEU A 52 0.52 15.52 6.27
CA LEU A 52 1.47 15.10 7.30
C LEU A 52 2.43 16.25 7.62
N VAL A 53 2.79 16.38 8.88
CA VAL A 53 3.86 17.28 9.33
C VAL A 53 5.11 16.45 9.58
N ALA A 54 6.16 16.69 8.79
CA ALA A 54 7.46 16.08 9.02
C ALA A 54 8.12 16.75 10.24
N ARG A 55 8.11 16.06 11.39
CA ARG A 55 8.45 16.60 12.72
C ARG A 55 9.81 17.30 12.85
N HIS A 56 10.73 17.11 11.90
CA HIS A 56 12.08 17.68 11.96
C HIS A 56 12.34 18.84 11.00
N GLU A 57 11.43 19.11 10.04
CA GLU A 57 11.76 20.00 8.92
C GLU A 57 10.70 21.08 8.64
N GLU A 58 9.69 21.24 9.51
CA GLU A 58 8.52 22.11 9.28
C GLU A 58 7.85 21.90 7.90
N LEU A 59 8.06 20.72 7.32
CA LEU A 59 7.59 20.36 6.00
C LEU A 59 6.17 19.80 6.10
N PHE A 60 5.26 20.48 5.41
CA PHE A 60 3.89 20.03 5.18
C PHE A 60 3.87 19.16 3.93
N LEU A 61 3.66 17.87 4.12
CA LEU A 61 3.56 16.90 3.04
C LEU A 61 2.10 16.59 2.77
N ASN A 62 1.67 16.69 1.52
CA ASN A 62 0.39 16.16 1.09
C ASN A 62 0.62 14.80 0.42
N LYS A 63 0.42 13.70 1.16
CA LYS A 63 0.46 12.36 0.58
C LYS A 63 -0.84 12.09 -0.15
N VAL A 64 -0.77 11.92 -1.47
CA VAL A 64 -1.91 11.52 -2.31
C VAL A 64 -1.69 10.09 -2.77
N GLY A 65 -2.71 9.24 -2.63
CA GLY A 65 -2.67 7.84 -3.05
C GLY A 65 -3.85 7.48 -3.94
N GLN A 66 -3.57 6.73 -5.01
CA GLN A 66 -4.55 5.97 -5.77
C GLN A 66 -4.51 4.52 -5.29
N PHE A 67 -5.66 3.98 -4.92
CA PHE A 67 -5.79 2.67 -4.29
C PHE A 67 -6.48 1.69 -5.22
N PHE A 68 -6.01 0.44 -5.18
CA PHE A 68 -6.51 -0.63 -6.03
C PHE A 68 -6.85 -1.86 -5.18
N VAL A 69 -7.89 -2.58 -5.60
CA VAL A 69 -8.11 -3.95 -5.13
C VAL A 69 -7.31 -4.87 -6.05
N ALA A 70 -6.44 -5.67 -5.47
CA ALA A 70 -5.58 -6.57 -6.21
C ALA A 70 -5.44 -7.93 -5.53
N ARG A 71 -4.99 -8.92 -6.31
CA ARG A 71 -4.56 -10.24 -5.83
C ARG A 71 -3.05 -10.34 -5.95
N LEU A 72 -2.41 -10.84 -4.89
CA LEU A 72 -1.00 -11.20 -4.95
C LEU A 72 -0.86 -12.47 -5.79
N GLY A 73 -0.05 -12.39 -6.83
CA GLY A 73 0.26 -13.47 -7.76
C GLY A 73 1.38 -14.39 -7.25
N PRO A 74 2.00 -15.20 -8.12
CA PRO A 74 3.14 -16.04 -7.74
C PRO A 74 4.36 -15.20 -7.36
N LYS A 75 5.21 -15.76 -6.49
CA LYS A 75 6.54 -15.21 -6.18
C LYS A 75 7.48 -15.46 -7.38
N THR A 76 8.02 -14.40 -7.97
CA THR A 76 8.91 -14.45 -9.15
C THR A 76 10.35 -14.11 -8.83
N GLN A 77 10.60 -13.43 -7.71
CA GLN A 77 11.93 -13.06 -7.24
C GLN A 77 11.96 -12.93 -5.70
N GLU A 78 13.15 -12.74 -5.13
CA GLU A 78 13.26 -12.30 -3.74
C GLU A 78 12.89 -10.82 -3.60
N ALA A 79 12.37 -10.45 -2.43
CA ALA A 79 12.13 -9.04 -2.12
C ALA A 79 13.46 -8.29 -2.10
N HIS A 80 13.48 -7.10 -2.69
CA HIS A 80 14.66 -6.23 -2.73
C HIS A 80 14.88 -5.55 -1.37
N GLU A 81 13.80 -5.25 -0.66
CA GLU A 81 13.83 -4.50 0.59
C GLU A 81 13.97 -5.44 1.79
N VAL A 82 15.20 -5.57 2.30
CA VAL A 82 15.56 -6.54 3.35
C VAL A 82 14.89 -6.28 4.70
N ASP A 83 14.47 -5.05 4.96
CA ASP A 83 13.79 -4.65 6.20
C ASP A 83 12.26 -4.74 6.10
N HIS A 84 11.74 -5.19 4.96
CA HIS A 84 10.32 -5.36 4.71
C HIS A 84 9.90 -6.81 4.97
N SER A 85 8.83 -7.00 5.75
CA SER A 85 8.18 -8.29 5.90
C SER A 85 6.74 -8.25 5.43
N LEU A 86 6.42 -9.08 4.44
CA LEU A 86 5.04 -9.31 3.99
C LEU A 86 4.27 -10.11 5.04
N GLU A 87 3.22 -9.50 5.59
CA GLU A 87 2.36 -10.11 6.60
C GLU A 87 0.89 -10.15 6.16
N TRP A 88 0.25 -11.30 6.39
CA TRP A 88 -1.17 -11.48 6.15
C TRP A 88 -1.94 -11.35 7.46
N LEU A 89 -2.73 -10.28 7.57
CA LEU A 89 -3.53 -10.00 8.77
C LEU A 89 -5.03 -10.02 8.47
N PRO A 90 -5.89 -10.40 9.44
CA PRO A 90 -7.33 -10.15 9.36
C PRO A 90 -7.61 -8.68 9.09
N LEU A 91 -8.65 -8.37 8.31
CA LEU A 91 -8.97 -6.99 7.90
C LEU A 91 -9.14 -6.04 9.11
N ALA A 92 -9.80 -6.52 10.16
CA ALA A 92 -10.02 -5.77 11.39
C ALA A 92 -8.71 -5.46 12.15
N GLU A 93 -7.72 -6.34 12.07
CA GLU A 93 -6.40 -6.11 12.68
C GLU A 93 -5.54 -5.18 11.81
N ALA A 94 -5.55 -5.39 10.49
CA ALA A 94 -4.84 -4.54 9.54
C ALA A 94 -5.22 -3.06 9.69
N ARG A 95 -6.52 -2.77 9.87
CA ARG A 95 -7.03 -1.40 10.09
C ARG A 95 -6.43 -0.71 11.31
N LYS A 96 -6.15 -1.46 12.38
CA LYS A 96 -5.57 -0.93 13.63
C LYS A 96 -4.06 -0.74 13.55
N ARG A 97 -3.40 -1.39 12.60
CA ARG A 97 -1.93 -1.44 12.48
C ARG A 97 -1.38 -0.41 11.50
N LEU A 98 -2.16 -0.05 10.48
CA LEU A 98 -1.75 0.89 9.45
C LEU A 98 -1.36 2.24 10.06
N ARG A 99 -0.20 2.74 9.66
CA ARG A 99 0.35 3.99 10.18
C ARG A 99 -0.37 5.23 9.64
N HIS A 100 -0.90 5.16 8.42
CA HIS A 100 -1.44 6.30 7.71
C HIS A 100 -2.96 6.17 7.50
N GLU A 101 -3.69 7.25 7.80
CA GLU A 101 -5.15 7.29 7.82
C GLU A 101 -5.76 7.10 6.43
N PHE A 102 -5.12 7.63 5.38
CA PHE A 102 -5.57 7.40 4.00
C PHE A 102 -5.48 5.91 3.57
N GLN A 103 -4.58 5.12 4.16
CA GLN A 103 -4.55 3.66 3.94
C GLN A 103 -5.64 2.95 4.76
N VAL A 104 -5.97 3.47 5.96
CA VAL A 104 -7.11 2.99 6.75
C VAL A 104 -8.41 3.21 5.99
N TRP A 105 -8.60 4.39 5.41
CA TRP A 105 -9.74 4.70 4.54
C TRP A 105 -9.87 3.70 3.39
N ALA A 106 -8.76 3.30 2.75
CA ALA A 106 -8.81 2.29 1.69
C ALA A 106 -9.34 0.94 2.20
N LEU A 107 -8.95 0.52 3.42
CA LEU A 107 -9.51 -0.71 4.00
C LEU A 107 -11.01 -0.60 4.30
N GLU A 108 -11.48 0.56 4.72
CA GLU A 108 -12.91 0.82 4.97
C GLU A 108 -13.72 0.83 3.67
N GLN A 109 -13.19 1.45 2.61
CA GLN A 109 -13.84 1.41 1.30
C GLN A 109 -13.89 -0.01 0.75
N PHE A 110 -12.80 -0.78 0.89
CA PHE A 110 -12.77 -2.18 0.48
C PHE A 110 -13.82 -3.01 1.21
N GLU A 111 -14.00 -2.81 2.53
CA GLU A 111 -15.03 -3.48 3.31
C GLU A 111 -16.44 -3.10 2.85
N SER A 112 -16.71 -1.81 2.65
CA SER A 112 -18.04 -1.32 2.25
C SER A 112 -18.48 -1.74 0.84
N THR A 113 -17.51 -2.08 -0.03
CA THR A 113 -17.74 -2.45 -1.44
C THR A 113 -17.50 -3.94 -1.71
N ARG A 114 -17.49 -4.76 -0.64
CA ARG A 114 -17.21 -6.20 -0.71
C ARG A 114 -18.45 -7.05 -0.99
N ASP A 115 -19.63 -6.50 -0.72
CA ASP A 115 -20.95 -7.14 -0.85
C ASP A 115 -21.81 -6.54 -1.98
N THR A 116 -21.19 -5.76 -2.88
CA THR A 116 -21.82 -5.14 -4.05
C THR A 116 -21.25 -5.74 -5.33
#